data_AF-A0A2D9LVY4-F1
#
_entry.id   AF-A0A2D9LVY4-F1
#
_cell.length_a   1.000
_cell.length_b   1.000
_cell.length_c   1.000
_cell.angle_alpha   90.00
_cell.angle_beta   90.00
_cell.angle_gamma   90.00
#
_symmetry.space_group_name_H-M   'P 1'
#
loop_
_entity.id
_entity.type
_entity.pdbx_description
1 polymer ?
#
loop_
_entity_poly.entity_id
_entity_poly.type
_entity_poly.pdbx_seq_one_letter_code
_entity_poly.pdbx_strand_id
1 'polypeptide(L)'
;MNAQLTRSVGGYTLRGQDAGANAFTAVDGVTDIIERQIRRFKTNIYRSGQVRKGVKEQPVIHTSVDLTGEEAIEGMGQLVRTKRFAMEPMSVEDAIL
;
A
#
# COMPACT_ATOMS: atom_id res chain seq x y z
N MET A 1 -34.99 -23.85 2.80
CA MET A 1 -34.45 -23.40 4.11
C MET A 1 -33.69 -22.11 3.91
N ASN A 2 -33.74 -21.19 4.87
CA ASN A 2 -33.02 -19.92 4.84
C ASN A 2 -31.83 -19.95 5.82
N ALA A 3 -30.67 -19.48 5.37
CA ALA A 3 -29.51 -19.25 6.22
C ALA A 3 -29.17 -17.76 6.23
N GLN A 4 -28.77 -17.25 7.39
CA GLN A 4 -28.34 -15.86 7.55
C GLN A 4 -27.08 -15.79 8.42
N LEU A 5 -26.11 -14.98 8.01
CA LEU A 5 -24.86 -14.74 8.74
C LEU A 5 -24.59 -13.24 8.81
N THR A 6 -24.33 -12.73 10.02
CA THR A 6 -23.90 -11.34 10.24
C THR A 6 -22.70 -11.30 11.17
N ARG A 7 -21.61 -10.68 10.72
CA ARG A 7 -20.38 -10.51 11.51
C ARG A 7 -19.80 -9.12 11.31
N SER A 8 -19.48 -8.44 12.40
CA SER A 8 -18.73 -7.18 12.35
C SER A 8 -17.23 -7.44 12.52
N VAL A 9 -16.40 -6.83 11.67
CA VAL A 9 -14.93 -6.88 11.73
C VAL A 9 -14.37 -5.51 11.36
N GLY A 10 -13.59 -4.90 12.26
CA GLY A 10 -12.82 -3.68 11.95
C GLY A 10 -13.64 -2.51 11.42
N GLY A 11 -14.88 -2.34 11.90
CA GLY A 11 -15.80 -1.27 11.44
C GLY A 11 -16.61 -1.62 10.18
N TYR A 12 -16.42 -2.81 9.60
CA TYR A 12 -17.19 -3.30 8.47
C TYR A 12 -18.17 -4.39 8.92
N THR A 13 -19.38 -4.36 8.37
CA THR A 13 -20.41 -5.37 8.63
C THR A 13 -20.51 -6.30 7.44
N LEU A 14 -20.14 -7.57 7.66
CA LEU A 14 -20.35 -8.65 6.72
C LEU A 14 -21.74 -9.23 6.96
N ARG A 15 -22.57 -9.29 5.93
CA ARG A 15 -23.93 -9.84 5.99
C ARG A 15 -24.23 -10.65 4.75
N GLY A 16 -24.62 -11.91 4.94
CA GLY A 16 -25.05 -12.82 3.88
C GLY A 16 -26.37 -13.47 4.26
N GLN A 17 -27.25 -13.62 3.29
CA GLN A 17 -28.50 -14.36 3.41
C GLN A 17 -28.71 -15.12 2.11
N ASP A 18 -29.02 -16.41 2.23
CA ASP A 18 -29.37 -17.23 1.08
C ASP A 18 -30.40 -18.29 1.44
N ALA A 19 -31.14 -18.76 0.42
CA ALA A 19 -32.14 -19.79 0.55
C ALA A 19 -31.76 -21.00 -0.31
N GLY A 20 -31.65 -22.17 0.33
CA GLY A 20 -31.29 -23.44 -0.31
C GLY A 20 -32.37 -24.50 -0.16
N ALA A 21 -32.32 -25.54 -1.01
CA ALA A 21 -33.20 -26.70 -0.93
C ALA A 21 -32.99 -27.50 0.38
N ASN A 22 -31.75 -27.57 0.88
CA ASN A 22 -31.40 -28.16 2.16
C ASN A 22 -30.52 -27.18 2.99
N ALA A 23 -30.24 -27.54 4.25
CA ALA A 23 -29.42 -26.71 5.13
C ALA A 23 -27.98 -26.51 4.61
N PHE A 24 -27.37 -27.55 4.06
CA PHE A 24 -25.99 -27.51 3.54
C PHE A 24 -25.87 -26.55 2.36
N THR A 25 -26.77 -26.64 1.37
CA THR A 25 -26.82 -25.73 0.22
C THR A 25 -27.05 -24.28 0.64
N ALA A 26 -27.90 -24.04 1.64
CA ALA A 26 -28.10 -22.69 2.15
C ALA A 26 -26.85 -22.13 2.85
N VAL A 27 -26.10 -22.97 3.56
CA VAL A 27 -24.83 -22.59 4.20
C VAL A 27 -23.74 -22.33 3.17
N ASP A 28 -23.62 -23.17 2.14
CA ASP A 28 -22.66 -22.99 1.04
C ASP A 28 -22.92 -21.65 0.33
N GLY A 29 -24.18 -21.36 -0.01
CA GLY A 29 -24.56 -20.10 -0.65
C GLY A 29 -24.27 -18.86 0.20
N VAL A 30 -24.53 -18.91 1.51
CA VAL A 30 -24.14 -17.82 2.43
C VAL A 30 -22.61 -17.69 2.52
N THR A 31 -21.88 -18.80 2.47
CA THR A 31 -20.41 -18.81 2.52
C THR A 31 -19.82 -18.10 1.29
N ASP A 32 -20.36 -18.35 0.10
CA ASP A 32 -19.94 -17.69 -1.15
C ASP A 32 -20.17 -16.17 -1.10
N ILE A 33 -21.31 -15.73 -0.56
CA ILE A 33 -21.62 -14.29 -0.38
C ILE A 33 -20.57 -13.63 0.51
N ILE A 34 -20.23 -14.26 1.64
CA ILE A 34 -19.27 -13.73 2.60
C ILE A 34 -17.86 -13.74 2.03
N GLU A 35 -17.46 -14.79 1.31
CA GLU A 35 -16.14 -14.88 0.68
C GLU A 35 -15.94 -13.76 -0.35
N ARG A 36 -16.97 -13.46 -1.15
CA ARG A 36 -16.96 -12.30 -2.07
C ARG A 36 -16.82 -10.98 -1.31
N GLN A 37 -17.54 -10.80 -0.20
CA GLN A 37 -17.42 -9.59 0.62
C GLN A 37 -16.01 -9.45 1.21
N ILE A 38 -15.41 -10.53 1.70
CA ILE A 38 -14.03 -10.55 2.21
C ILE A 38 -13.04 -10.20 1.11
N ARG A 39 -13.18 -10.78 -0.10
CA ARG A 39 -12.32 -10.45 -1.24
C ARG A 39 -12.39 -8.96 -1.58
N ARG A 40 -13.59 -8.39 -1.69
CA ARG A 40 -13.80 -6.95 -1.94
C ARG A 40 -13.23 -6.08 -0.83
N PHE A 41 -13.40 -6.49 0.43
CA PHE A 41 -12.89 -5.79 1.58
C PHE A 41 -11.35 -5.73 1.58
N LYS A 42 -10.71 -6.88 1.37
CA LYS A 42 -9.25 -6.98 1.26
C LYS A 42 -8.72 -6.08 0.14
N THR A 43 -9.27 -6.18 -1.07
CA THR A 43 -8.80 -5.37 -2.21
C THR A 43 -8.97 -3.86 -1.96
N ASN A 44 -10.08 -3.44 -1.33
CA ASN A 44 -10.32 -2.03 -1.02
C ASN A 44 -9.34 -1.50 0.05
N ILE A 45 -9.04 -2.29 1.09
CA ILE A 45 -8.03 -1.91 2.08
C ILE A 45 -6.65 -1.84 1.46
N TYR A 46 -6.22 -2.84 0.70
CA TYR A 46 -4.90 -2.82 0.06
C TYR A 46 -4.76 -1.61 -0.89
N ARG A 47 -5.83 -1.27 -1.63
CA ARG A 47 -5.83 -0.07 -2.50
C ARG A 47 -5.74 1.22 -1.69
N SER A 48 -6.55 1.39 -0.64
CA SER A 48 -6.54 2.64 0.15
C SER A 48 -5.29 2.80 1.03
N GLY A 49 -4.74 1.69 1.53
CA GLY A 49 -3.50 1.69 2.32
C GLY A 49 -2.28 2.07 1.49
N GLN A 50 -2.22 1.64 0.23
CA GLN A 50 -1.16 2.04 -0.72
C GLN A 50 -1.28 3.51 -1.13
N VAL A 51 -2.50 4.01 -1.42
CA VAL A 51 -2.74 5.43 -1.72
C VAL A 51 -2.34 6.34 -0.54
N ARG A 52 -2.60 5.91 0.70
CA ARG A 52 -2.21 6.67 1.90
C ARG A 52 -0.70 6.62 2.20
N LYS A 53 0.03 5.60 1.75
CA LYS A 53 1.50 5.58 1.82
C LYS A 53 2.13 6.47 0.74
N GLY A 54 1.61 6.46 -0.49
CA GLY A 54 2.13 7.29 -1.58
C GLY A 54 1.95 8.80 -1.39
N VAL A 55 0.98 9.25 -0.58
CA VAL A 55 0.78 10.67 -0.27
C VAL A 55 1.65 11.16 0.90
N LYS A 56 2.22 10.27 1.71
CA LYS A 56 3.12 10.65 2.82
C LYS A 56 4.58 10.85 2.38
N GLU A 57 4.93 10.49 1.15
CA GLU A 57 6.29 10.59 0.59
C GLU A 57 6.41 11.66 -0.50
N GLN A 58 5.60 12.73 -0.44
CA GLN A 58 6.07 14.00 -1.00
C GLN A 58 6.77 14.74 0.13
N PRO A 59 8.11 14.70 0.21
CA PRO A 59 8.79 15.70 1.01
C PRO A 59 8.47 17.03 0.34
N VAL A 60 7.81 17.91 1.09
CA VAL A 60 7.85 19.34 0.81
C VAL A 60 9.33 19.67 0.69
N ILE A 61 9.81 19.92 -0.52
CA ILE A 61 11.18 20.33 -0.77
C ILE A 61 11.30 21.73 -0.16
N HIS A 62 11.60 21.77 1.13
CA HIS A 62 12.11 22.95 1.79
C HIS A 62 13.55 23.10 1.31
N THR A 63 13.75 24.12 0.47
CA THR A 63 15.06 24.63 0.08
C THR A 63 15.84 25.05 1.32
N SER A 64 16.72 24.18 1.81
CA SER A 64 17.87 24.57 2.62
C SER A 64 18.96 23.53 2.43
N VAL A 65 19.96 23.92 1.65
CA VAL A 65 21.22 23.21 1.46
C VAL A 65 21.92 23.14 2.81
N ASP A 66 22.06 21.95 3.38
CA ASP A 66 23.02 21.70 4.45
C ASP A 66 23.84 20.45 4.08
N LEU A 67 25.13 20.70 3.88
CA LEU A 67 26.17 19.76 3.52
C LEU A 67 26.79 19.18 4.79
N THR A 68 26.25 18.10 5.37
CA THR A 68 27.00 17.29 6.37
C THR A 68 26.33 15.95 6.68
N GLY A 69 27.12 14.86 6.64
CA GLY A 69 26.91 13.58 7.33
C GLY A 69 25.84 12.66 6.70
N GLU A 70 26.18 11.70 5.85
CA GLU A 70 26.65 10.36 6.26
C GLU A 70 25.82 9.78 7.43
N GLU A 71 24.75 9.05 7.08
CA GLU A 71 24.11 7.91 7.79
C GLU A 71 22.59 7.87 7.53
N ALA A 72 22.14 7.19 6.45
CA ALA A 72 20.79 6.60 6.36
C ALA A 72 20.54 5.93 4.99
N ILE A 73 21.33 4.91 4.62
CA ILE A 73 20.95 4.04 3.49
C ILE A 73 21.15 2.57 3.89
N GLU A 74 20.39 2.13 4.90
CA GLU A 74 20.37 0.71 5.33
C GLU A 74 19.08 -0.02 4.89
N GLY A 75 18.31 0.53 3.94
CA GLY A 75 16.96 0.03 3.64
C GLY A 75 16.63 -0.35 2.21
N MET A 76 17.47 -0.08 1.21
CA MET A 76 17.05 -0.15 -0.19
C MET A 76 18.15 -0.67 -1.13
N GLY A 77 18.16 -2.00 -1.35
CA GLY A 77 18.92 -2.63 -2.43
C GLY A 77 20.44 -2.57 -2.28
N GLN A 78 21.14 -3.48 -2.96
CA GLN A 78 22.59 -3.49 -2.97
C GLN A 78 23.11 -2.26 -3.73
N LEU A 79 23.66 -1.29 -2.99
CA LEU A 79 24.35 -0.12 -3.56
C LEU A 79 25.53 -0.60 -4.41
N VAL A 80 25.40 -0.55 -5.74
CA VAL A 80 26.41 -1.14 -6.64
C VAL A 80 27.66 -0.26 -6.76
N ARG A 81 27.52 1.08 -6.76
CA ARG A 81 28.67 2.00 -6.76
C ARG A 81 28.25 3.45 -6.49
N THR A 82 28.99 4.13 -5.61
CA THR A 82 28.91 5.58 -5.45
C THR A 82 30.12 6.23 -6.11
N LYS A 83 29.90 7.11 -7.10
CA LYS A 83 30.96 7.95 -7.65
C LYS A 83 30.94 9.29 -6.93
N ARG A 84 31.94 9.54 -6.07
CA ARG A 84 32.17 10.86 -5.46
C ARG A 84 33.31 11.53 -6.23
N PHE A 85 33.09 12.77 -6.67
CA PHE A 85 34.12 13.62 -7.27
C PHE A 85 34.21 14.89 -6.43
N ALA A 86 35.44 15.30 -6.07
CA ALA A 86 35.66 16.63 -5.53
C ALA A 86 35.55 17.61 -6.70
N MET A 87 34.53 18.48 -6.68
CA MET A 87 34.37 19.53 -7.70
C MET A 87 34.92 20.84 -7.17
N GLU A 88 35.83 21.42 -7.96
CA GLU A 88 36.21 22.82 -7.84
C GLU A 88 35.18 23.69 -8.60
N PRO A 89 35.04 24.98 -8.25
CA PRO A 89 34.14 25.86 -8.99
C PRO A 89 34.57 25.95 -10.46
N MET A 90 33.65 25.59 -11.35
CA MET A 90 33.83 25.49 -12.79
C MET A 90 32.95 26.53 -13.49
N SER A 91 33.42 27.10 -14.61
CA SER A 91 32.60 28.01 -15.42
C SER A 91 31.51 27.24 -16.18
N VAL A 92 30.40 27.90 -16.53
CA VAL A 92 29.27 27.24 -17.22
C VAL A 92 29.69 26.67 -18.58
N GLU A 93 30.63 27.35 -19.26
CA GLU A 93 31.14 26.93 -20.57
C GLU A 93 31.98 25.65 -20.47
N ASP A 94 32.83 25.56 -19.44
CA ASP A 94 33.66 24.38 -19.18
C ASP A 94 32.84 23.16 -18.74
N ALA A 95 31.68 23.37 -18.11
CA ALA A 95 30.79 22.29 -17.66
C ALA A 95 30.01 21.61 -18.80
N ILE A 96 29.90 22.27 -19.96
CA ILE A 96 29.13 21.79 -21.12
C ILE A 96 30.02 21.00 -22.10
N LEU A 97 31.33 21.23 -22.09
CA LEU A 97 32.32 20.59 -22.98
C LEU A 97 32.67 19.17 -22.52
#